data_AF-A0A9N9J9Z2-F1
#
_entry.id   AF-A0A9N9J9Z2-F1
#
_cell.length_a   1.000
_cell.length_b   1.000
_cell.length_c   1.000
_cell.angle_alpha   90.00
_cell.angle_beta   90.00
_cell.angle_gamma   90.00
#
_symmetry.space_group_name_H-M   'P 1'
#
loop_
_entity.id
_entity.type
_entity.pdbx_description
1 polymer ?
#
loop_
_entity_poly.entity_id
_entity_poly.type
_entity_poly.pdbx_seq_one_letter_code
_entity_poly.pdbx_strand_id
1 'polypeptide(L)'
;IHGPDFAVAIIKVILNTHISENITEIQKKYINELVNDIKNKKQESFGLFEALNDNDFQEQFLAFSQSIYAELPNYPLIHDFIKYRIWPIIVHQQHLEGMFNKYDLKTHPNMSINLQESRMQLSEPKPLEISLTQEKLSEIRLKNKRKRTIIENNSINNEESATEILQ
;
A
#
# COMPACT_ATOMS: atom_id res chain seq x y z
N ILE A 1 0.55 8.73 -4.64
CA ILE A 1 -0.76 8.01 -4.59
C ILE A 1 -1.46 8.32 -5.90
N HIS A 2 -1.61 7.34 -6.80
CA HIS A 2 -2.10 7.54 -8.19
C HIS A 2 -3.55 7.09 -8.37
N GLY A 3 -4.37 7.24 -7.33
CA GLY A 3 -5.78 6.81 -7.34
C GLY A 3 -6.59 7.44 -8.47
N PRO A 4 -6.57 8.78 -8.63
CA PRO A 4 -7.28 9.45 -9.73
C PRO A 4 -6.80 9.01 -11.12
N ASP A 5 -5.48 8.83 -11.30
CA ASP A 5 -4.90 8.36 -12.55
C ASP A 5 -5.41 6.96 -12.94
N PHE A 6 -5.56 6.07 -11.95
CA PHE A 6 -6.16 4.75 -12.15
C PHE A 6 -7.65 4.86 -12.48
N ALA A 7 -8.40 5.71 -11.79
CA ALA A 7 -9.82 5.93 -12.07
C ALA A 7 -10.06 6.43 -13.51
N VAL A 8 -9.20 7.31 -14.02
CA VAL A 8 -9.19 7.76 -15.42
C VAL A 8 -9.07 6.57 -16.39
N ALA A 9 -8.18 5.62 -16.10
CA ALA A 9 -8.02 4.44 -16.95
C ALA A 9 -9.29 3.57 -16.98
N ILE A 10 -9.92 3.33 -15.82
CA ILE A 10 -11.18 2.59 -15.71
C ILE A 10 -12.28 3.28 -16.51
N ILE A 11 -12.48 4.58 -16.33
CA ILE A 11 -13.52 5.34 -17.01
C ILE A 11 -13.32 5.30 -18.53
N LYS A 12 -12.08 5.43 -18.99
CA LYS A 12 -11.77 5.40 -20.43
C LYS A 12 -11.99 4.03 -21.06
N VAL A 13 -11.54 2.96 -20.41
CA VAL A 13 -11.50 1.62 -21.01
C VAL A 13 -12.80 0.84 -20.76
N ILE A 14 -13.39 0.98 -19.57
CA ILE A 14 -14.57 0.19 -19.15
C ILE A 14 -15.85 0.96 -19.44
N LEU A 15 -15.93 2.21 -18.98
CA LEU A 15 -17.13 3.04 -19.19
C LEU A 15 -17.17 3.70 -20.57
N ASN A 16 -16.11 3.53 -21.37
CA ASN A 16 -15.94 4.10 -22.71
C ASN A 16 -16.31 5.60 -22.77
N THR A 17 -16.05 6.32 -21.67
CA THR A 17 -16.41 7.73 -21.55
C THR A 17 -15.27 8.58 -22.12
N HIS A 18 -15.63 9.64 -22.84
CA HIS A 18 -14.64 10.55 -23.40
C HIS A 18 -13.95 11.34 -22.28
N ILE A 19 -12.66 11.08 -22.06
CA ILE A 19 -11.81 11.85 -21.14
C ILE A 19 -10.93 12.78 -21.98
N SER A 20 -10.54 13.92 -21.40
CA SER A 20 -9.64 14.93 -22.00
C SER A 20 -8.46 14.31 -22.76
N GLU A 21 -8.09 14.91 -23.89
CA GLU A 21 -7.05 14.40 -24.79
C GLU A 21 -5.64 14.39 -24.16
N ASN A 22 -5.42 15.24 -23.15
CA ASN A 22 -4.14 15.35 -22.44
C ASN A 22 -4.02 14.32 -21.31
N ILE A 23 -3.78 13.07 -21.69
CA ILE A 23 -3.56 11.94 -20.77
C ILE A 23 -2.09 11.90 -20.34
N THR A 24 -1.85 11.79 -19.03
CA THR A 24 -0.50 11.69 -18.45
C THR A 24 0.17 10.35 -18.78
N GLU A 25 1.50 10.26 -18.67
CA GLU A 25 2.20 8.99 -18.91
C GLU A 25 1.77 7.87 -17.96
N ILE A 26 1.45 8.21 -16.71
CA ILE A 26 0.97 7.27 -15.69
C ILE A 26 -0.41 6.72 -16.09
N GLN A 27 -1.33 7.60 -16.51
CA GLN A 27 -2.64 7.18 -17.00
C GLN A 27 -2.52 6.31 -18.25
N LYS A 28 -1.63 6.64 -19.19
CA LYS A 28 -1.34 5.79 -20.37
C LYS A 28 -0.87 4.41 -19.96
N LYS A 29 0.00 4.31 -18.96
CA LYS A 29 0.46 3.02 -18.42
C LYS A 29 -0.71 2.20 -17.89
N TYR A 30 -1.55 2.77 -17.03
CA TYR A 30 -2.73 2.06 -16.50
C TYR A 30 -3.73 1.66 -17.59
N ILE A 31 -3.97 2.52 -18.59
CA ILE A 31 -4.82 2.20 -19.74
C ILE A 31 -4.25 0.98 -20.50
N ASN A 32 -2.95 0.98 -20.79
CA ASN A 32 -2.31 -0.12 -21.51
C ASN A 32 -2.35 -1.44 -20.73
N GLU A 33 -2.09 -1.39 -19.42
CA GLU A 33 -2.19 -2.55 -18.53
C GLU A 33 -3.61 -3.11 -18.55
N LEU A 34 -4.62 -2.26 -18.34
CA LEU A 34 -6.02 -2.65 -18.31
C LEU A 34 -6.50 -3.23 -19.65
N VAL A 35 -6.11 -2.64 -20.78
CA VAL A 35 -6.41 -3.16 -22.12
C VAL A 35 -5.77 -4.54 -22.33
N ASN A 36 -4.54 -4.75 -21.85
CA ASN A 36 -3.88 -6.05 -21.93
C ASN A 36 -4.58 -7.08 -21.04
N ASP A 37 -5.01 -6.70 -19.83
CA ASP A 37 -5.74 -7.59 -18.93
C ASP A 37 -7.08 -8.03 -19.52
N ILE A 38 -7.83 -7.11 -20.14
CA ILE A 38 -9.06 -7.44 -20.86
C ILE A 38 -8.79 -8.41 -22.02
N LYS A 39 -7.76 -8.16 -22.84
CA LYS A 39 -7.37 -9.07 -23.93
C LYS A 39 -7.00 -10.47 -23.43
N ASN A 40 -6.35 -10.55 -22.27
CA ASN A 40 -5.94 -11.79 -21.64
C ASN A 40 -7.01 -12.43 -20.75
N LYS A 41 -8.25 -11.89 -20.75
CA LYS A 41 -9.38 -12.34 -19.91
C LYS A 41 -9.07 -12.35 -18.41
N LYS A 42 -8.19 -11.47 -17.95
CA LYS A 42 -7.92 -11.23 -16.52
C LYS A 42 -8.82 -10.08 -16.06
N GLN A 43 -10.07 -10.40 -15.72
CA GLN A 43 -11.09 -9.41 -15.36
C GLN A 43 -11.41 -9.39 -13.86
N GLU A 44 -10.47 -9.78 -13.00
CA GLU A 44 -10.70 -9.69 -11.56
C GLU A 44 -10.73 -8.22 -11.13
N SER A 45 -11.93 -7.69 -10.93
CA SER A 45 -12.18 -6.30 -10.55
C SER A 45 -12.42 -6.13 -9.05
N PHE A 46 -12.46 -7.23 -8.29
CA PHE A 46 -12.79 -7.27 -6.87
C PHE A 46 -14.15 -6.63 -6.53
N GLY A 47 -15.09 -6.58 -7.48
CA GLY A 47 -16.40 -5.97 -7.28
C GLY A 47 -16.51 -4.53 -7.80
N LEU A 48 -15.45 -3.96 -8.39
CA LEU A 48 -15.44 -2.57 -8.85
C LEU A 48 -16.41 -2.35 -10.01
N PHE A 49 -16.51 -3.30 -10.94
CA PHE A 49 -17.42 -3.16 -12.09
C PHE A 49 -18.88 -3.24 -11.67
N GLU A 50 -19.18 -4.06 -10.66
CA GLU A 50 -20.50 -4.15 -10.04
C GLU A 50 -20.85 -2.86 -9.30
N ALA A 51 -19.90 -2.28 -8.57
CA ALA A 51 -20.08 -0.99 -7.90
C ALA A 51 -20.31 0.16 -8.89
N LEU A 52 -19.64 0.12 -10.05
CA LEU A 52 -19.83 1.11 -11.11
C LEU A 52 -21.19 1.05 -11.82
N ASN A 53 -21.99 0.00 -11.61
CA ASN A 53 -23.37 -0.04 -12.10
C ASN A 53 -24.33 0.81 -11.25
N ASP A 54 -23.91 1.21 -10.04
CA ASP A 54 -24.65 2.14 -9.21
C ASP A 54 -24.36 3.58 -9.65
N ASN A 55 -25.41 4.34 -9.95
CA ASN A 55 -25.28 5.68 -10.51
C ASN A 55 -24.58 6.65 -9.55
N ASP A 56 -24.90 6.58 -8.25
CA ASP A 56 -24.34 7.47 -7.23
C ASP A 56 -22.85 7.19 -7.05
N PHE A 57 -22.48 5.90 -7.03
CA PHE A 57 -21.09 5.48 -7.01
C PHE A 57 -20.35 5.94 -8.28
N GLN A 58 -20.94 5.75 -9.46
CA GLN A 58 -20.33 6.12 -10.73
C GLN A 58 -20.11 7.64 -10.83
N GLU A 59 -21.07 8.47 -10.43
CA GLU A 59 -20.93 9.92 -10.40
C GLU A 59 -19.77 10.34 -9.49
N GLN A 60 -19.73 9.77 -8.28
CA GLN A 60 -18.64 10.03 -7.35
C GLN A 60 -17.28 9.59 -7.89
N PHE A 61 -17.24 8.45 -8.60
CA PHE A 61 -16.04 7.91 -9.23
C PHE A 61 -15.52 8.79 -10.37
N LEU A 62 -16.43 9.36 -11.17
CA LEU A 62 -16.10 10.36 -12.19
C LEU A 62 -15.50 11.61 -11.56
N ALA A 63 -16.13 12.14 -10.51
CA ALA A 63 -15.63 13.30 -9.77
C ALA A 63 -14.25 13.04 -9.14
N PHE A 64 -14.01 11.82 -8.65
CA PHE A 64 -12.71 11.40 -8.11
C PHE A 64 -11.62 11.38 -9.18
N SER A 65 -11.93 10.91 -10.39
CA SER A 65 -10.96 10.83 -11.50
C SER A 65 -10.47 12.19 -12.00
N GLN A 66 -11.29 13.24 -11.84
CA GLN A 66 -10.97 14.60 -12.29
C GLN A 66 -10.19 15.41 -11.24
N SER A 67 -10.10 14.90 -10.02
CA SER A 67 -9.45 15.60 -8.93
C SER A 67 -7.94 15.40 -8.92
N ILE A 68 -7.19 16.50 -8.86
CA ILE A 68 -5.72 16.52 -8.83
C ILE A 68 -5.21 16.12 -7.43
N TYR A 69 -5.95 16.49 -6.38
CA TYR A 69 -5.64 16.23 -4.98
C TYR A 69 -6.83 15.53 -4.31
N ALA A 70 -7.15 14.33 -4.80
CA ALA A 70 -8.30 13.60 -4.32
C ALA A 70 -8.03 12.98 -2.95
N GLU A 71 -8.52 13.63 -1.90
CA GLU A 71 -8.61 13.02 -0.57
C GLU A 71 -9.80 12.05 -0.53
N LEU A 72 -9.53 10.76 -0.30
CA LEU A 72 -10.56 9.72 -0.23
C LEU A 72 -11.75 10.06 0.69
N PRO A 73 -11.58 10.70 1.87
CA PRO A 73 -12.70 11.06 2.73
C PRO A 73 -13.78 11.95 2.07
N ASN A 74 -13.43 12.70 1.03
CA ASN A 74 -14.39 13.54 0.30
C ASN A 74 -15.30 12.73 -0.64
N TYR A 75 -15.02 11.44 -0.81
CA TYR A 75 -15.75 10.53 -1.67
C TYR A 75 -16.24 9.33 -0.85
N PRO A 76 -17.31 9.47 -0.04
CA PRO A 76 -17.72 8.49 0.95
C PRO A 76 -18.01 7.08 0.38
N LEU A 77 -18.62 6.97 -0.80
CA LEU A 77 -18.93 5.68 -1.42
C LEU A 77 -17.66 4.98 -1.91
N ILE A 78 -16.71 5.72 -2.49
CA ILE A 78 -15.40 5.20 -2.89
C ILE A 78 -14.60 4.79 -1.65
N HIS A 79 -14.60 5.62 -0.62
CA HIS A 79 -13.94 5.34 0.65
C HIS A 79 -14.49 4.07 1.31
N ASP A 80 -15.81 3.95 1.39
CA ASP A 80 -16.48 2.78 1.97
C ASP A 80 -16.25 1.53 1.13
N PHE A 81 -16.28 1.65 -0.21
CA PHE A 81 -15.90 0.55 -1.09
C PHE A 81 -14.47 0.09 -0.81
N ILE A 82 -13.49 0.99 -0.74
CA ILE A 82 -12.10 0.62 -0.45
C ILE A 82 -12.00 -0.02 0.94
N LYS A 83 -12.63 0.58 1.95
CA LYS A 83 -12.56 0.13 3.34
C LYS A 83 -13.21 -1.22 3.57
N TYR A 84 -14.37 -1.48 3.00
CA TYR A 84 -15.14 -2.69 3.28
C TYR A 84 -14.98 -3.77 2.21
N ARG A 85 -14.64 -3.42 0.96
CA ARG A 85 -14.47 -4.39 -0.12
C ARG A 85 -13.01 -4.72 -0.38
N ILE A 86 -12.17 -3.72 -0.60
CA ILE A 86 -10.78 -3.91 -1.06
C ILE A 86 -9.84 -4.23 0.10
N TRP A 87 -9.94 -3.49 1.20
CA TRP A 87 -9.03 -3.63 2.34
C TRP A 87 -9.00 -5.06 2.92
N PRO A 88 -10.13 -5.76 3.14
CA PRO A 88 -10.09 -7.13 3.63
C PRO A 88 -9.38 -8.09 2.68
N ILE A 89 -9.53 -7.89 1.36
CA ILE A 89 -8.90 -8.73 0.33
C ILE A 89 -7.39 -8.55 0.38
N ILE A 90 -6.91 -7.30 0.42
CA ILE A 90 -5.48 -6.98 0.51
C ILE A 90 -4.90 -7.55 1.80
N VAL A 91 -5.56 -7.33 2.95
CA VAL A 91 -5.13 -7.86 4.24
C VAL A 91 -5.07 -9.39 4.22
N HIS A 92 -6.06 -10.04 3.62
CA HIS A 92 -6.07 -11.49 3.50
C HIS A 92 -4.94 -12.01 2.61
N GLN A 93 -4.72 -11.39 1.44
CA GLN A 93 -3.61 -11.73 0.54
C GLN A 93 -2.26 -11.54 1.24
N GLN A 94 -2.06 -10.41 1.93
CA GLN A 94 -0.86 -10.16 2.71
C GLN A 94 -0.65 -11.19 3.84
N HIS A 95 -1.74 -11.68 4.44
CA HIS A 95 -1.67 -12.73 5.47
C HIS A 95 -1.24 -14.07 4.86
N LEU A 96 -1.85 -14.49 3.75
CA LEU A 96 -1.51 -15.74 3.06
C LEU A 96 -0.07 -15.75 2.51
N GLU A 97 0.40 -14.62 1.99
CA GLU A 97 1.76 -14.47 1.46
C GLU A 97 2.81 -14.31 2.58
N GLY A 98 2.41 -14.34 3.85
CA GLY A 98 3.32 -14.13 4.98
C GLY A 98 3.90 -12.70 5.04
N MET A 99 3.30 -11.78 4.29
CA MET A 99 3.66 -10.36 4.22
C MET A 99 3.15 -9.56 5.41
N PHE A 100 2.41 -10.16 6.35
CA PHE A 100 2.31 -9.67 7.73
C PHE A 100 3.66 -9.80 8.44
N ASN A 101 4.52 -8.89 8.01
CA ASN A 101 5.52 -8.18 8.77
C ASN A 101 6.71 -9.03 9.21
N LYS A 102 7.47 -9.48 8.20
CA LYS A 102 8.89 -9.85 8.33
C LYS A 102 9.66 -8.89 9.26
N TYR A 103 9.32 -7.60 9.24
CA TYR A 103 9.95 -6.55 10.05
C TYR A 103 9.29 -6.25 11.42
N ASP A 104 8.12 -6.83 11.73
CA ASP A 104 7.42 -6.68 13.02
C ASP A 104 7.35 -8.01 13.80
N LEU A 105 8.17 -8.97 13.40
CA LEU A 105 8.57 -10.11 14.21
C LEU A 105 9.37 -9.60 15.44
N LYS A 106 8.67 -9.10 16.45
CA LYS A 106 9.27 -8.72 17.73
C LYS A 106 9.70 -9.98 18.50
N THR A 107 10.88 -9.91 19.10
CA THR A 107 11.32 -10.86 20.14
C THR A 107 10.99 -10.28 21.51
N HIS A 108 10.48 -11.10 22.42
CA HIS A 108 10.18 -10.73 23.79
C HIS A 108 11.14 -11.46 24.74
N PRO A 109 11.62 -10.84 25.85
CA PRO A 109 12.57 -11.46 26.77
C PRO A 109 12.12 -12.82 27.34
N ASN A 110 10.80 -12.99 27.50
CA ASN A 110 10.21 -14.24 28.02
C ASN A 110 10.02 -15.34 26.97
N MET A 111 10.40 -15.14 25.70
CA MET A 111 10.37 -16.19 24.68
C MET A 111 11.55 -17.15 24.84
N SER A 112 11.38 -18.42 24.47
CA SER A 112 12.50 -19.38 24.42
C SER A 112 13.57 -18.92 23.43
N ILE A 113 14.83 -19.25 23.72
CA ILE A 113 16.00 -18.84 22.93
C ILE A 113 15.81 -19.26 21.45
N ASN A 114 15.43 -20.51 21.22
CA ASN A 114 15.16 -21.03 19.86
C ASN A 114 14.10 -20.21 19.12
N LEU A 115 13.02 -19.81 19.80
CA LEU A 115 11.95 -19.01 19.18
C LEU A 115 12.41 -17.57 18.89
N GLN A 116 13.25 -17.00 19.76
CA GLN A 116 13.88 -15.70 19.50
C GLN A 116 14.79 -15.76 18.28
N GLU A 117 15.60 -16.82 18.16
CA GLU A 117 16.51 -17.07 17.04
C GLU A 117 15.77 -17.26 15.72
N SER A 118 14.75 -18.13 15.68
CA SER A 118 13.95 -18.34 14.47
C SER A 118 13.25 -17.07 14.01
N ARG A 119 12.70 -16.27 14.93
CA ARG A 119 12.07 -14.98 14.58
C ARG A 119 13.07 -13.97 14.04
N MET A 120 14.30 -13.95 14.59
CA MET A 120 15.35 -13.05 14.12
C MET A 120 15.83 -13.43 12.71
N GLN A 121 16.09 -14.72 12.47
CA GLN A 121 16.46 -15.24 11.14
C GLN A 121 15.40 -14.93 10.09
N LEU A 122 14.12 -15.11 10.45
CA LEU A 122 13.01 -14.78 9.56
C LEU A 122 12.89 -13.28 9.31
N SER A 123 13.31 -12.41 10.23
CA SER A 123 13.24 -10.95 10.06
C SER A 123 14.32 -10.36 9.15
N GLU A 124 15.43 -11.08 8.95
CA GLU A 124 16.57 -10.57 8.18
C GLU A 124 16.38 -10.79 6.66
N PRO A 125 16.85 -9.85 5.81
CA PRO A 125 16.71 -9.94 4.35
C PRO A 125 17.52 -11.08 3.72
N LYS A 126 18.50 -11.65 4.44
CA LYS A 126 19.24 -12.86 4.05
C LYS A 126 19.26 -13.82 5.24
N PRO A 127 19.03 -15.13 5.05
CA PRO A 127 19.13 -16.10 6.12
C PRO A 127 20.59 -16.17 6.58
N LEU A 128 20.83 -15.72 7.81
CA LEU A 128 22.13 -15.79 8.45
C LEU A 128 22.22 -17.15 9.14
N GLU A 129 23.02 -18.07 8.59
CA GLU A 129 23.53 -19.24 9.32
C GLU A 129 24.47 -18.72 10.42
N ILE A 130 23.91 -18.30 11.55
CA ILE A 130 24.72 -17.94 12.71
C ILE A 130 24.21 -18.71 13.92
N SER A 131 25.07 -19.56 14.48
CA SER A 131 24.99 -19.89 15.91
C SER A 131 25.35 -18.63 16.69
N LEU A 132 24.33 -17.90 17.15
CA LEU A 132 24.48 -16.58 17.78
C LEU A 132 24.75 -16.74 19.27
N THR A 133 25.99 -16.50 19.69
CA THR A 133 26.31 -16.23 21.09
C THR A 133 25.67 -14.92 21.57
N GLN A 134 25.37 -14.85 22.86
CA GLN A 134 24.61 -13.76 23.49
C GLN A 134 25.22 -12.35 23.30
N GLU A 135 26.53 -12.29 23.04
CA GLU A 135 27.25 -11.05 22.69
C GLU A 135 26.87 -10.52 21.29
N LYS A 136 26.74 -11.40 20.28
CA LYS A 136 26.30 -10.97 18.94
C LYS A 136 24.85 -10.47 18.95
N LEU A 137 24.02 -11.05 19.82
CA LEU A 137 22.63 -10.63 20.05
C LEU A 137 22.53 -9.21 20.62
N SER A 138 23.42 -8.83 21.53
CA SER A 138 23.43 -7.47 22.10
C SER A 138 23.89 -6.44 21.06
N GLU A 139 24.86 -6.78 20.22
CA GLU A 139 25.33 -5.92 19.12
C GLU A 139 24.26 -5.65 18.06
N ILE A 140 23.54 -6.68 17.62
CA ILE A 140 22.46 -6.53 16.63
C ILE A 140 21.32 -5.69 17.21
N ARG A 141 20.94 -5.91 18.48
CA ARG A 141 19.95 -5.08 19.17
C ARG A 141 20.37 -3.61 19.20
N LEU A 142 21.64 -3.33 19.46
CA LEU A 142 22.18 -1.97 19.47
C LEU A 142 22.15 -1.32 18.08
N LYS A 143 22.51 -2.08 17.04
CA LYS A 143 22.50 -1.62 15.64
C LYS A 143 21.08 -1.33 15.16
N ASN A 144 20.11 -2.16 15.54
CA ASN A 144 18.70 -1.97 15.19
C ASN A 144 18.08 -0.80 15.95
N LYS A 145 18.47 -0.57 17.22
CA LYS A 145 18.07 0.62 17.98
C LYS A 145 18.58 1.90 17.30
N ARG A 146 19.85 1.94 16.89
CA ARG A 146 20.43 3.09 16.15
C ARG A 146 19.71 3.36 14.83
N LYS A 147 19.33 2.32 14.07
CA LYS A 147 18.57 2.48 12.83
C LYS A 147 17.17 3.05 13.08
N ARG A 148 16.49 2.67 14.17
CA ARG A 148 15.19 3.25 14.54
C ARG A 148 15.29 4.72 14.90
N THR A 149 16.29 5.12 15.67
CA THR A 149 16.50 6.54 16.04
C THR A 149 16.77 7.42 14.82
N ILE A 150 17.46 6.89 13.80
CA ILE A 150 17.69 7.62 12.54
C ILE A 150 16.38 7.79 11.74
N ILE A 151 15.50 6.78 11.75
CA ILE A 151 14.21 6.84 11.07
C ILE A 151 13.24 7.77 11.81
N GLU A 152 13.22 7.71 13.15
CA GLU A 152 12.41 8.61 14.00
C GLU A 152 12.85 10.07 13.87
N ASN A 153 14.15 10.36 13.87
CA ASN A 153 14.65 11.72 13.67
C ASN A 153 14.37 12.27 12.26
N ASN A 154 14.36 11.40 11.23
CA ASN A 154 13.96 11.80 9.87
C ASN A 154 12.44 12.05 9.77
N SER A 155 11.63 11.38 10.59
CA SER A 155 10.19 11.68 10.69
C SER A 155 9.92 13.01 11.41
N ILE A 156 10.66 13.30 12.49
CA ILE A 156 10.49 14.56 13.26
C ILE A 156 10.93 15.78 12.45
N ASN A 157 12.04 15.68 11.69
CA ASN A 157 12.48 16.78 10.81
C ASN A 157 11.48 17.10 9.68
N ASN A 158 10.67 16.12 9.25
CA ASN A 158 9.62 16.34 8.25
C ASN A 158 8.35 16.95 8.85
N GLU A 159 8.10 16.77 10.15
CA GLU A 159 6.99 17.41 10.86
C GLU A 159 7.31 18.87 11.22
N GLU A 160 8.54 19.18 11.66
CA GLU A 160 8.96 20.57 11.92
C GLU A 160 8.95 21.44 10.64
N SER A 161 9.37 20.87 9.51
CA SER A 161 9.31 21.56 8.20
C SER A 161 7.87 21.79 7.71
N ALA A 162 6.90 20.97 8.14
CA ALA A 162 5.48 21.19 7.82
C ALA A 162 4.84 22.30 8.68
N THR A 163 5.34 22.53 9.90
CA THR A 163 4.84 23.60 10.78
C THR A 163 5.38 24.99 10.44
N GLU A 164 6.56 25.11 9.82
CA GLU A 164 7.11 26.40 9.39
C GLU A 164 6.44 26.97 8.12
N ILE A 165 5.68 26.15 7.37
CA ILE A 165 4.97 26.59 6.15
C ILE A 165 3.61 27.24 6.47
N LEU A 166 3.18 27.21 7.74
CA LEU A 166 1.88 27.75 8.21
C LEU A 166 1.99 29.04 9.06
N GLN A 167 3.13 29.74 9.04
CA GLN A 167 3.27 31.11 9.58
C GLN A 167 3.46 32.12 8.45
#